data_AF-A0A256WLU3-F1
#
_entry.id   AF-A0A256WLU3-F1
#
_cell.length_a   1.000
_cell.length_b   1.000
_cell.length_c   1.000
_cell.angle_alpha   90.00
_cell.angle_beta   90.00
_cell.angle_gamma   90.00
#
_symmetry.space_group_name_H-M   'P 1'
#
loop_
_entity.id
_entity.type
_entity.pdbx_description
1 polymer ?
#
loop_
_entity_poly.entity_id
_entity_poly.type
_entity_poly.pdbx_seq_one_letter_code
_entity_poly.pdbx_strand_id
1 'polypeptide(L)'
;MKTKRIVWILLAFIIVVSIYPFGNQDPIRYVERKSDSLKTEQIAGEMWLRWLYNNPIGELSTVALVKRKFLSDWYGEQMDKPSSRDKVAPFVANYNIDISIAQKQEFESFNDFFCRKLKPEARPINSDSLVVVSPADGKVLAYQNIENQDFIVKGYRFNVEEFLQNDSLSEIYKDGSMMIIRLCPTDYHRYHFPVAGDIVKEHQVSGDYYSVSPIALKKKVELLSLNKRAYALIDTPQFGKVIMAEVAATMVGSMVNTYEGPSIEKGQERGYFKFGGSTVILFFEPDSIFIDQDLIDNTLLGLETEVQMGEQIAVSTSK
;
A
#
# COMPACT_ATOMS: atom_id res chain seq x y z
N MET A 1 -34.21 41.20 10.16
CA MET A 1 -34.53 39.88 9.57
C MET A 1 -33.70 39.54 8.33
N LYS A 2 -33.48 40.45 7.37
CA LYS A 2 -32.70 40.17 6.15
C LYS A 2 -31.24 39.74 6.40
N THR A 3 -30.54 40.39 7.34
CA THR A 3 -29.13 40.06 7.68
C THR A 3 -28.96 38.67 8.29
N LYS A 4 -29.88 38.24 9.18
CA LYS A 4 -29.87 36.88 9.76
C LYS A 4 -30.14 35.81 8.69
N ARG A 5 -31.03 36.08 7.73
CA ARG A 5 -31.26 35.18 6.58
C ARG A 5 -30.03 35.06 5.69
N ILE A 6 -29.32 36.16 5.42
CA ILE A 6 -28.07 36.14 4.63
C ILE A 6 -26.99 35.34 5.35
N VAL A 7 -26.84 35.50 6.67
CA VAL A 7 -25.89 34.69 7.47
C VAL A 7 -26.25 33.20 7.44
N TRP A 8 -27.54 32.84 7.55
CA TRP A 8 -27.96 31.44 7.45
C TRP A 8 -27.80 30.86 6.04
N ILE A 9 -28.01 31.65 4.99
CA ILE A 9 -27.76 31.25 3.59
C ILE A 9 -26.25 31.06 3.35
N LEU A 10 -25.41 31.95 3.88
CA LEU A 10 -23.95 31.81 3.82
C LEU A 10 -23.47 30.60 4.62
N LEU A 11 -24.01 30.35 5.81
CA LEU A 11 -23.70 29.15 6.60
C LEU A 11 -24.17 27.87 5.90
N ALA A 12 -25.37 27.85 5.33
CA ALA A 12 -25.87 26.72 4.56
C ALA A 12 -25.07 26.51 3.27
N PHE A 13 -24.66 27.59 2.60
CA PHE A 13 -23.80 27.53 1.41
C PHE A 13 -22.40 27.04 1.77
N ILE A 14 -21.81 27.52 2.87
CA ILE A 14 -20.56 27.00 3.41
C ILE A 14 -20.73 25.52 3.71
N ILE A 15 -21.75 25.11 4.46
CA ILE A 15 -22.04 23.69 4.74
C ILE A 15 -22.19 22.88 3.45
N VAL A 16 -22.93 23.35 2.46
CA VAL A 16 -23.09 22.65 1.17
C VAL A 16 -21.75 22.55 0.43
N VAL A 17 -20.96 23.63 0.33
CA VAL A 17 -19.62 23.62 -0.27
C VAL A 17 -18.62 22.78 0.55
N SER A 18 -18.81 22.69 1.86
CA SER A 18 -18.06 21.82 2.77
C SER A 18 -18.39 20.35 2.58
N ILE A 19 -19.55 19.98 2.02
CA ILE A 19 -19.96 18.58 1.86
C ILE A 19 -19.92 18.16 0.37
N TYR A 20 -19.96 19.11 -0.57
CA TYR A 20 -19.96 18.80 -2.00
C TYR A 20 -18.57 18.32 -2.46
N PRO A 21 -18.46 17.10 -3.02
CA PRO A 21 -17.22 16.66 -3.63
C PRO A 21 -16.95 17.52 -4.87
N PHE A 22 -15.81 18.22 -4.88
CA PHE A 22 -15.38 18.96 -6.05
C PHE A 22 -14.89 17.98 -7.13
N GLY A 23 -15.62 17.96 -8.25
CA GLY A 23 -15.18 17.40 -9.54
C GLY A 23 -15.47 15.91 -9.71
N ASN A 24 -16.11 15.58 -10.84
CA ASN A 24 -16.08 14.23 -11.40
C ASN A 24 -14.64 13.96 -11.83
N GLN A 25 -13.92 13.19 -11.04
CA GLN A 25 -12.52 12.86 -11.27
C GLN A 25 -12.44 11.56 -12.05
N ASP A 26 -11.46 11.43 -12.93
CA ASP A 26 -11.31 10.23 -13.74
C ASP A 26 -11.27 8.97 -12.86
N PRO A 27 -11.90 7.87 -13.31
CA PRO A 27 -11.80 6.60 -12.63
C PRO A 27 -10.33 6.21 -12.48
N ILE A 28 -9.97 5.64 -11.34
CA ILE A 28 -8.64 5.05 -11.17
C ILE A 28 -8.65 3.73 -11.93
N ARG A 29 -7.68 3.58 -12.85
CA ARG A 29 -7.54 2.39 -13.69
C ARG A 29 -6.21 1.72 -13.42
N TYR A 30 -6.19 0.41 -13.61
CA TYR A 30 -5.02 -0.46 -13.44
C TYR A 30 -5.10 -1.61 -14.45
N VAL A 31 -4.00 -2.30 -14.69
CA VAL A 31 -3.94 -3.48 -15.56
C VAL A 31 -4.07 -4.74 -14.70
N GLU A 32 -5.06 -5.58 -14.99
CA GLU A 32 -5.14 -6.94 -14.43
C GLU A 32 -4.17 -7.83 -15.20
N ARG A 33 -3.01 -8.12 -14.59
CA ARG A 33 -1.87 -8.76 -15.27
C ARG A 33 -2.21 -10.09 -15.93
N LYS A 34 -2.99 -10.94 -15.23
CA LYS A 34 -3.36 -12.28 -15.73
C LYS A 34 -4.19 -12.25 -17.01
N SER A 35 -5.00 -11.21 -17.22
CA SER A 35 -5.86 -11.08 -18.39
C SER A 35 -5.38 -10.03 -19.38
N ASP A 36 -4.32 -9.30 -19.04
CA ASP A 36 -3.81 -8.13 -19.77
C ASP A 36 -4.92 -7.11 -20.11
N SER A 37 -5.82 -6.87 -19.14
CA SER A 37 -6.98 -6.01 -19.36
C SER A 37 -7.03 -4.82 -18.40
N LEU A 38 -7.41 -3.66 -18.95
CA LEU A 38 -7.59 -2.43 -18.18
C LEU A 38 -8.87 -2.51 -17.35
N LYS A 39 -8.74 -2.45 -16.02
CA LYS A 39 -9.85 -2.44 -15.07
C LYS A 39 -10.01 -1.07 -14.43
N THR A 40 -11.18 -0.84 -13.84
CA THR A 40 -11.44 0.31 -12.96
C THR A 40 -11.45 -0.17 -11.52
N GLU A 41 -10.67 0.48 -10.67
CA GLU A 41 -10.58 0.14 -9.25
C GLU A 41 -11.83 0.60 -8.49
N GLN A 42 -12.40 -0.31 -7.70
CA GLN A 42 -13.44 0.02 -6.73
C GLN A 42 -12.77 0.46 -5.42
N ILE A 43 -12.73 1.78 -5.19
CA ILE A 43 -12.00 2.32 -4.04
C ILE A 43 -12.92 2.32 -2.81
N ALA A 44 -12.53 1.57 -1.78
CA ALA A 44 -13.28 1.56 -0.54
C ALA A 44 -13.29 2.95 0.13
N GLY A 45 -14.49 3.48 0.36
CA GLY A 45 -14.65 4.82 0.92
C GLY A 45 -14.28 5.95 -0.04
N GLU A 46 -14.33 5.73 -1.36
CA GLU A 46 -13.94 6.71 -2.38
C GLU A 46 -14.49 8.11 -2.14
N MET A 47 -15.78 8.23 -1.84
CA MET A 47 -16.44 9.53 -1.59
C MET A 47 -15.75 10.31 -0.46
N TRP A 48 -15.40 9.64 0.64
CA TRP A 48 -14.70 10.24 1.77
C TRP A 48 -13.25 10.58 1.42
N LEU A 49 -12.56 9.71 0.67
CA LEU A 49 -11.19 9.98 0.23
C LEU A 49 -11.12 11.18 -0.71
N ARG A 50 -12.06 11.29 -1.67
CA ARG A 50 -12.17 12.46 -2.54
C ARG A 50 -12.48 13.72 -1.74
N TRP A 51 -13.34 13.62 -0.72
CA TRP A 51 -13.59 14.75 0.16
C TRP A 51 -12.33 15.17 0.93
N LEU A 52 -11.65 14.23 1.59
CA LEU A 52 -10.45 14.49 2.39
C LEU A 52 -9.30 15.09 1.58
N TYR A 53 -9.11 14.62 0.35
CA TYR A 53 -7.94 14.98 -0.44
C TYR A 53 -8.24 15.98 -1.54
N ASN A 54 -9.49 16.22 -1.98
CA ASN A 54 -9.80 17.18 -3.06
C ASN A 54 -10.67 18.37 -2.63
N ASN A 55 -11.00 18.49 -1.34
CA ASN A 55 -11.72 19.65 -0.79
C ASN A 55 -10.82 20.37 0.24
N PRO A 56 -10.69 21.72 0.19
CA PRO A 56 -9.85 22.46 1.15
C PRO A 56 -10.20 22.22 2.62
N ILE A 57 -11.48 22.01 2.94
CA ILE A 57 -11.94 21.70 4.30
C ILE A 57 -11.58 20.26 4.66
N GLY A 58 -11.71 19.34 3.71
CA GLY A 58 -11.24 17.96 3.85
C GLY A 58 -9.74 17.89 4.08
N GLU A 59 -8.95 18.65 3.32
CA GLU A 59 -7.48 18.70 3.46
C GLU A 59 -7.09 19.27 4.84
N LEU A 60 -7.74 20.36 5.27
CA LEU A 60 -7.55 20.90 6.61
C LEU A 60 -7.89 19.88 7.69
N SER A 61 -9.00 19.13 7.53
CA SER A 61 -9.38 18.06 8.47
C SER A 61 -8.34 16.93 8.48
N THR A 62 -7.73 16.64 7.33
CA THR A 62 -6.68 15.64 7.20
C THR A 62 -5.46 16.03 8.01
N VAL A 63 -5.00 17.27 7.84
CA VAL A 63 -3.84 17.83 8.54
C VAL A 63 -4.10 18.00 10.05
N ALA A 64 -5.28 18.46 10.42
CA ALA A 64 -5.62 18.71 11.81
C ALA A 64 -5.82 17.39 12.59
N LEU A 65 -6.57 16.46 12.01
CA LEU A 65 -7.22 15.39 12.74
C LEU A 65 -6.97 13.99 12.11
N VAL A 66 -7.37 13.75 10.85
CA VAL A 66 -7.44 12.38 10.30
C VAL A 66 -6.10 11.66 10.27
N LYS A 67 -4.99 12.37 10.00
CA LYS A 67 -3.65 11.77 9.96
C LYS A 67 -3.09 11.33 11.31
N ARG A 68 -3.76 11.68 12.42
CA ARG A 68 -3.22 11.51 13.77
C ARG A 68 -3.32 10.06 14.21
N LYS A 69 -2.28 9.60 14.91
CA LYS A 69 -2.18 8.23 15.45
C LYS A 69 -3.43 7.81 16.23
N PHE A 70 -3.90 8.65 17.15
CA PHE A 70 -5.00 8.29 18.07
C PHE A 70 -6.30 7.92 17.35
N LEU A 71 -6.60 8.52 16.19
CA LEU A 71 -7.79 8.15 15.41
C LEU A 71 -7.61 6.83 14.70
N SER A 72 -6.43 6.60 14.14
CA SER A 72 -6.11 5.33 13.48
C SER A 72 -6.14 4.18 14.48
N ASP A 73 -5.61 4.40 15.69
CA ASP A 73 -5.67 3.43 16.79
C ASP A 73 -7.12 3.19 17.23
N TRP A 74 -7.88 4.24 17.53
CA TRP A 74 -9.27 4.12 17.97
C TRP A 74 -10.15 3.37 16.94
N TYR A 75 -9.99 3.68 15.65
CA TYR A 75 -10.74 3.04 14.59
C TYR A 75 -10.31 1.58 14.40
N GLY A 76 -8.99 1.31 14.44
CA GLY A 76 -8.44 -0.04 14.42
C GLY A 76 -9.00 -0.91 15.55
N GLU A 77 -9.05 -0.38 16.78
CA GLU A 77 -9.67 -1.04 17.93
C GLU A 77 -11.16 -1.29 17.73
N GLN A 78 -11.89 -0.40 17.07
CA GLN A 78 -13.29 -0.66 16.73
C GLN A 78 -13.43 -1.84 15.76
N MET A 79 -12.46 -2.06 14.86
CA MET A 79 -12.46 -3.17 13.90
C MET A 79 -11.99 -4.49 14.52
N ASP A 80 -11.37 -4.46 15.71
CA ASP A 80 -11.05 -5.66 16.49
C ASP A 80 -12.25 -6.15 17.33
N LYS A 81 -13.26 -5.31 17.59
CA LYS A 81 -14.43 -5.69 18.40
C LYS A 81 -15.33 -6.72 17.68
N PRO A 82 -15.96 -7.66 18.40
CA PRO A 82 -16.89 -8.63 17.79
C PRO A 82 -18.06 -8.00 17.03
N SER A 83 -18.53 -6.83 17.46
CA SER A 83 -19.60 -6.09 16.76
C SER A 83 -19.21 -5.63 15.35
N SER A 84 -17.91 -5.56 15.03
CA SER A 84 -17.46 -5.22 13.68
C SER A 84 -17.65 -6.35 12.67
N ARG A 85 -17.87 -7.59 13.14
CA ARG A 85 -18.15 -8.76 12.29
C ARG A 85 -19.31 -8.53 11.33
N ASP A 86 -20.32 -7.76 11.74
CA ASP A 86 -21.50 -7.48 10.92
C ASP A 86 -21.16 -6.69 9.63
N LYS A 87 -19.95 -6.10 9.56
CA LYS A 87 -19.44 -5.44 8.35
C LYS A 87 -18.87 -6.40 7.32
N VAL A 88 -18.53 -7.64 7.69
CA VAL A 88 -17.84 -8.60 6.80
C VAL A 88 -18.71 -8.99 5.62
N ALA A 89 -19.95 -9.46 5.84
CA ALA A 89 -20.81 -9.92 4.76
C ALA A 89 -21.15 -8.81 3.74
N PRO A 90 -21.53 -7.58 4.15
CA PRO A 90 -21.71 -6.47 3.21
C PRO A 90 -20.43 -6.15 2.43
N PHE A 91 -19.26 -6.19 3.09
CA PHE A 91 -17.98 -5.90 2.42
C PHE A 91 -17.64 -6.95 1.37
N VAL A 92 -17.78 -8.24 1.70
CA VAL A 92 -17.58 -9.35 0.76
C VAL A 92 -18.50 -9.22 -0.44
N ALA A 93 -19.79 -8.93 -0.23
CA ALA A 93 -20.76 -8.78 -1.31
C ALA A 93 -20.47 -7.55 -2.20
N ASN A 94 -20.14 -6.40 -1.59
CA ASN A 94 -19.90 -5.16 -2.33
C ASN A 94 -18.66 -5.24 -3.23
N TYR A 95 -17.62 -5.95 -2.79
CA TYR A 95 -16.33 -6.05 -3.50
C TYR A 95 -16.09 -7.40 -4.18
N ASN A 96 -17.08 -8.30 -4.18
CA ASN A 96 -16.99 -9.64 -4.76
C ASN A 96 -15.76 -10.43 -4.29
N ILE A 97 -15.47 -10.39 -2.98
CA ILE A 97 -14.29 -11.05 -2.41
C ILE A 97 -14.53 -12.56 -2.37
N ASP A 98 -13.66 -13.33 -3.02
CA ASP A 98 -13.69 -14.78 -2.91
C ASP A 98 -13.23 -15.22 -1.52
N ILE A 99 -14.18 -15.65 -0.69
CA ILE A 99 -13.90 -16.15 0.65
C ILE A 99 -13.56 -17.64 0.67
N SER A 100 -13.84 -18.36 -0.41
CA SER A 100 -13.63 -19.81 -0.49
C SER A 100 -12.15 -20.20 -0.43
N ILE A 101 -11.25 -19.29 -0.82
CA ILE A 101 -9.80 -19.44 -0.74
C ILE A 101 -9.22 -19.12 0.65
N ALA A 102 -10.02 -18.57 1.57
CA ALA A 102 -9.58 -18.33 2.93
C ALA A 102 -9.46 -19.65 3.72
N GLN A 103 -8.46 -19.72 4.62
CA GLN A 103 -8.25 -20.89 5.48
C GLN A 103 -9.43 -21.12 6.44
N LYS A 104 -10.06 -20.03 6.88
CA LYS A 104 -11.27 -20.06 7.70
C LYS A 104 -12.42 -19.32 7.01
N GLN A 105 -13.64 -19.72 7.34
CA GLN A 105 -14.87 -19.19 6.75
C GLN A 105 -15.68 -18.34 7.76
N GLU A 106 -15.34 -18.43 9.05
CA GLU A 106 -15.95 -17.66 10.11
C GLU A 106 -14.92 -16.70 10.72
N PHE A 107 -15.37 -15.48 11.00
CA PHE A 107 -14.53 -14.39 11.48
C PHE A 107 -15.11 -13.80 12.76
N GLU A 108 -14.25 -13.53 13.74
CA GLU A 108 -14.67 -12.99 15.03
C GLU A 108 -14.87 -11.47 14.99
N SER A 109 -14.18 -10.78 14.09
CA SER A 109 -14.24 -9.33 13.90
C SER A 109 -13.95 -8.96 12.44
N PHE A 110 -14.06 -7.68 12.10
CA PHE A 110 -13.69 -7.22 10.76
C PHE A 110 -12.19 -7.31 10.51
N ASN A 111 -11.35 -6.97 11.49
CA ASN A 111 -9.90 -7.14 11.35
C ASN A 111 -9.51 -8.62 11.18
N ASP A 112 -10.22 -9.51 11.87
CA ASP A 112 -10.00 -10.95 11.74
C ASP A 112 -10.28 -11.48 10.32
N PHE A 113 -11.28 -10.89 9.64
CA PHE A 113 -11.51 -11.08 8.20
C PHE A 113 -10.46 -10.40 7.32
N PHE A 114 -10.08 -9.18 7.66
CA PHE A 114 -9.18 -8.37 6.85
C PHE A 114 -7.78 -9.00 6.77
N CYS A 115 -7.24 -9.46 7.91
CA CYS A 115 -5.96 -10.16 7.99
C CYS A 115 -6.12 -11.69 7.93
N ARG A 116 -7.18 -12.21 7.29
CA ARG A 116 -7.42 -13.65 7.10
C ARG A 116 -6.20 -14.32 6.46
N LYS A 117 -5.91 -15.56 6.86
CA LYS A 117 -4.96 -16.42 6.14
C LYS A 117 -5.65 -17.05 4.93
N LEU A 118 -4.89 -17.25 3.86
CA LEU A 118 -5.33 -17.99 2.68
C LEU A 118 -4.88 -19.44 2.77
N LYS A 119 -5.55 -20.32 2.03
CA LYS A 119 -5.09 -21.69 1.80
C LYS A 119 -3.76 -21.68 1.01
N PRO A 120 -2.81 -22.58 1.28
CA PRO A 120 -1.51 -22.57 0.59
C PRO A 120 -1.62 -22.61 -0.94
N GLU A 121 -2.56 -23.39 -1.47
CA GLU A 121 -2.80 -23.53 -2.91
C GLU A 121 -3.36 -22.26 -3.59
N ALA A 122 -3.85 -21.29 -2.81
CA ALA A 122 -4.39 -20.06 -3.36
C ALA A 122 -3.29 -19.10 -3.83
N ARG A 123 -2.07 -19.19 -3.28
CA ARG A 123 -0.92 -18.34 -3.59
C ARG A 123 0.34 -19.21 -3.74
N PRO A 124 0.48 -19.98 -4.83
CA PRO A 124 1.68 -20.77 -5.06
C PRO A 124 2.89 -19.83 -5.22
N ILE A 125 3.99 -20.16 -4.55
CA ILE A 125 5.23 -19.40 -4.61
C ILE A 125 6.08 -19.91 -5.77
N ASN A 126 6.55 -19.03 -6.66
CA ASN A 126 7.56 -19.42 -7.64
C ASN A 126 8.85 -19.88 -6.92
N SER A 127 9.23 -21.14 -7.09
CA SER A 127 10.33 -21.78 -6.37
C SER A 127 11.72 -21.48 -6.95
N ASP A 128 11.83 -20.85 -8.12
CA ASP A 128 13.13 -20.55 -8.75
C ASP A 128 13.95 -19.57 -7.90
N SER A 129 15.16 -19.93 -7.47
CA SER A 129 15.99 -19.09 -6.62
C SER A 129 16.41 -17.77 -7.27
N LEU A 130 16.36 -17.67 -8.60
CA LEU A 130 16.67 -16.45 -9.35
C LEU A 130 15.47 -15.52 -9.52
N VAL A 131 14.29 -15.91 -9.02
CA VAL A 131 13.06 -15.12 -9.12
C VAL A 131 12.74 -14.39 -7.81
N VAL A 132 12.47 -13.09 -7.93
CA VAL A 132 11.80 -12.29 -6.90
C VAL A 132 10.30 -12.45 -7.06
N VAL A 133 9.60 -12.79 -5.98
CA VAL A 133 8.13 -12.88 -5.98
C VAL A 133 7.48 -11.66 -5.34
N SER A 134 6.24 -11.37 -5.72
CA SER A 134 5.46 -10.32 -5.06
C SER A 134 5.26 -10.66 -3.58
N PRO A 135 5.57 -9.74 -2.66
CA PRO A 135 5.44 -9.96 -1.24
C PRO A 135 3.97 -9.93 -0.79
N ALA A 136 3.06 -9.38 -1.59
CA ALA A 136 1.65 -9.21 -1.25
C ALA A 136 0.76 -9.24 -2.51
N ASP A 137 -0.55 -9.42 -2.30
CA ASP A 137 -1.52 -9.07 -3.33
C ASP A 137 -1.63 -7.56 -3.41
N GLY A 138 -1.66 -7.00 -4.61
CA GLY A 138 -1.82 -5.56 -4.75
C GLY A 138 -1.60 -5.05 -6.15
N LYS A 139 -1.38 -3.75 -6.24
CA LYS A 139 -1.17 -3.00 -7.47
C LYS A 139 0.22 -2.37 -7.44
N VAL A 140 1.03 -2.68 -8.45
CA VAL A 140 2.47 -2.37 -8.51
C VAL A 140 2.73 -1.19 -9.43
N LEU A 141 3.55 -0.27 -8.96
CA LEU A 141 4.37 0.61 -9.80
C LEU A 141 5.82 0.15 -9.70
N ALA A 142 6.49 0.00 -10.84
CA ALA A 142 7.81 -0.60 -10.92
C ALA A 142 8.79 0.31 -11.68
N TYR A 143 9.98 0.47 -11.11
CA TYR A 143 11.01 1.38 -11.58
C TYR A 143 12.35 0.63 -11.63
N GLN A 144 12.85 0.38 -12.83
CA GLN A 144 14.11 -0.35 -13.03
C GLN A 144 15.32 0.44 -12.53
N ASN A 145 15.31 1.76 -12.73
CA ASN A 145 16.35 2.67 -12.26
C ASN A 145 15.68 3.93 -11.67
N ILE A 146 16.04 4.27 -10.43
CA ILE A 146 15.52 5.44 -9.72
C ILE A 146 16.39 6.71 -9.86
N GLU A 147 17.54 6.65 -10.55
CA GLU A 147 18.44 7.77 -10.87
C GLU A 147 17.74 8.82 -11.72
N ASN A 148 17.83 10.10 -11.34
CA ASN A 148 17.49 11.30 -12.14
C ASN A 148 16.12 11.29 -12.86
N GLN A 149 15.26 10.32 -12.57
CA GLN A 149 13.91 10.31 -13.07
C GLN A 149 13.08 11.08 -12.09
N ASP A 150 12.58 12.21 -12.59
CA ASP A 150 11.31 12.77 -12.17
C ASP A 150 10.31 11.62 -11.95
N PHE A 151 10.23 11.13 -10.71
CA PHE A 151 9.15 10.30 -10.25
C PHE A 151 7.88 11.10 -10.54
N ILE A 152 7.16 10.74 -11.59
CA ILE A 152 5.89 11.33 -11.95
C ILE A 152 4.89 10.21 -11.81
N VAL A 153 4.51 9.93 -10.56
CA VAL A 153 3.08 9.65 -10.33
C VAL A 153 2.39 11.00 -10.45
N LYS A 154 2.19 11.46 -11.68
CA LYS A 154 1.55 12.76 -11.99
C LYS A 154 2.23 14.02 -11.40
N GLY A 155 3.56 14.04 -11.24
CA GLY A 155 4.34 15.26 -10.98
C GLY A 155 5.02 15.35 -9.62
N TYR A 156 5.03 14.28 -8.82
CA TYR A 156 5.53 14.29 -7.43
C TYR A 156 6.70 13.34 -7.23
N ARG A 157 7.84 13.89 -6.78
CA ARG A 157 9.13 13.18 -6.63
C ARG A 157 9.15 12.33 -5.36
N PHE A 158 9.53 11.05 -5.48
CA PHE A 158 9.84 10.20 -4.33
C PHE A 158 11.34 10.34 -3.99
N ASN A 159 11.65 10.61 -2.72
CA ASN A 159 13.03 10.75 -2.25
C ASN A 159 13.41 9.56 -1.36
N VAL A 160 14.39 8.77 -1.82
CA VAL A 160 14.90 7.58 -1.12
C VAL A 160 15.55 7.94 0.20
N GLU A 161 16.29 9.05 0.25
CA GLU A 161 16.93 9.56 1.47
C GLU A 161 15.90 9.93 2.53
N GLU A 162 14.86 10.66 2.14
CA GLU A 162 13.75 11.02 3.04
C GLU A 162 13.00 9.76 3.51
N PHE A 163 12.83 8.78 2.63
CA PHE A 163 12.16 7.53 2.95
C PHE A 163 13.00 6.61 3.85
N LEU A 164 14.31 6.49 3.68
CA LEU A 164 15.13 5.61 4.50
C LEU A 164 15.64 6.29 5.78
N GLN A 165 15.69 7.63 5.82
CA GLN A 165 16.29 8.41 6.92
C GLN A 165 17.70 7.92 7.27
N ASN A 166 18.47 7.55 6.23
CA ASN A 166 19.82 7.02 6.36
C ASN A 166 20.60 7.26 5.08
N ASP A 167 21.44 8.29 5.07
CA ASP A 167 22.17 8.76 3.89
C ASP A 167 23.07 7.67 3.31
N SER A 168 23.87 7.00 4.16
CA SER A 168 24.77 5.92 3.72
C SER A 168 24.02 4.77 3.07
N LEU A 169 22.85 4.40 3.61
CA LEU A 169 22.04 3.34 3.03
C LEU A 169 21.40 3.82 1.72
N SER A 170 20.91 5.04 1.68
CA SER A 170 20.21 5.61 0.51
C SER A 170 21.13 5.72 -0.70
N GLU A 171 22.41 6.06 -0.48
CA GLU A 171 23.43 6.11 -1.52
C GLU A 171 23.63 4.77 -2.23
N ILE A 172 23.41 3.63 -1.55
CA ILE A 172 23.53 2.29 -2.14
C ILE A 172 22.39 2.05 -3.14
N TYR A 173 21.20 2.58 -2.88
CA TYR A 173 20.00 2.30 -3.68
C TYR A 173 19.66 3.41 -4.67
N LYS A 174 20.33 4.57 -4.65
CA LYS A 174 19.95 5.77 -5.42
C LYS A 174 19.84 5.58 -6.94
N ASP A 175 20.52 4.58 -7.49
CA ASP A 175 20.51 4.22 -8.92
C ASP A 175 19.95 2.79 -9.11
N GLY A 176 19.33 2.25 -8.07
CA GLY A 176 18.78 0.91 -8.01
C GLY A 176 17.37 0.80 -8.53
N SER A 177 16.75 -0.36 -8.30
CA SER A 177 15.36 -0.62 -8.69
C SER A 177 14.42 -0.45 -7.50
N MET A 178 13.20 0.04 -7.75
CA MET A 178 12.15 0.16 -6.74
C MET A 178 10.82 -0.37 -7.24
N MET A 179 10.07 -1.06 -6.37
CA MET A 179 8.69 -1.45 -6.62
C MET A 179 7.79 -1.00 -5.46
N ILE A 180 6.70 -0.31 -5.78
CA ILE A 180 5.68 0.11 -4.82
C ILE A 180 4.46 -0.77 -5.02
N ILE A 181 4.19 -1.66 -4.06
CA ILE A 181 3.02 -2.56 -4.06
C ILE A 181 1.98 -2.00 -3.10
N ARG A 182 0.92 -1.42 -3.67
CA ARG A 182 -0.22 -0.90 -2.90
C ARG A 182 -1.29 -1.98 -2.75
N LEU A 183 -1.65 -2.30 -1.51
CA LEU A 183 -2.70 -3.24 -1.20
C LEU A 183 -4.02 -2.47 -1.08
N CYS A 184 -4.99 -2.83 -1.91
CA CYS A 184 -6.35 -2.33 -1.85
C CYS A 184 -7.08 -3.02 -0.69
N PRO A 185 -8.06 -2.40 -0.01
CA PRO A 185 -8.81 -3.01 1.10
C PRO A 185 -9.50 -4.35 0.80
N THR A 186 -9.59 -4.73 -0.48
CA THR A 186 -10.17 -5.98 -0.99
C THR A 186 -9.16 -7.12 -1.04
N ASP A 187 -7.87 -6.79 -0.99
CA ASP A 187 -6.77 -7.70 -1.27
C ASP A 187 -6.44 -8.56 -0.04
N TYR A 188 -5.45 -9.44 -0.19
CA TYR A 188 -4.87 -10.18 0.94
C TYR A 188 -3.86 -9.28 1.68
N HIS A 189 -4.19 -8.92 2.92
CA HIS A 189 -3.40 -7.95 3.70
C HIS A 189 -2.29 -8.54 4.56
N ARG A 190 -1.81 -9.75 4.24
CA ARG A 190 -0.57 -10.26 4.81
C ARG A 190 0.54 -10.14 3.78
N TYR A 191 1.74 -9.85 4.27
CA TYR A 191 2.93 -9.66 3.45
C TYR A 191 4.01 -10.66 3.82
N HIS A 192 4.73 -11.08 2.80
CA HIS A 192 5.64 -12.21 2.79
C HIS A 192 7.00 -11.77 2.26
N PHE A 193 8.05 -12.50 2.60
CA PHE A 193 9.37 -12.20 2.07
C PHE A 193 9.45 -12.51 0.57
N PRO A 194 9.89 -11.56 -0.27
CA PRO A 194 9.93 -11.73 -1.72
C PRO A 194 11.11 -12.60 -2.20
N VAL A 195 12.09 -12.84 -1.32
CA VAL A 195 13.36 -13.53 -1.55
C VAL A 195 13.77 -14.28 -0.28
N ALA A 196 14.68 -15.25 -0.41
CA ALA A 196 15.33 -15.91 0.73
C ALA A 196 16.62 -15.16 1.10
N GLY A 197 17.04 -15.26 2.35
CA GLY A 197 18.24 -14.56 2.84
C GLY A 197 18.29 -14.42 4.35
N ASP A 198 19.10 -13.49 4.82
CA ASP A 198 19.25 -13.19 6.25
C ASP A 198 18.89 -11.73 6.56
N ILE A 199 18.06 -11.48 7.56
CA ILE A 199 17.75 -10.15 8.07
C ILE A 199 18.99 -9.62 8.79
N VAL A 200 19.66 -8.65 8.17
CA VAL A 200 20.84 -7.97 8.72
C VAL A 200 20.43 -6.93 9.75
N LYS A 201 19.35 -6.19 9.45
CA LYS A 201 18.93 -5.06 10.26
C LYS A 201 17.47 -4.74 10.04
N GLU A 202 16.79 -4.33 11.10
CA GLU A 202 15.45 -3.76 11.04
C GLU A 202 15.45 -2.33 11.55
N HIS A 203 14.64 -1.51 10.91
CA HIS A 203 14.50 -0.10 11.22
C HIS A 203 13.04 0.27 11.32
N GLN A 204 12.70 1.03 12.36
CA GLN A 204 11.37 1.62 12.52
C GLN A 204 11.49 3.12 12.37
N VAL A 205 10.61 3.71 11.57
CA VAL A 205 10.54 5.14 11.37
C VAL A 205 9.18 5.63 11.86
N SER A 206 9.23 6.59 12.78
CA SER A 206 8.02 7.26 13.28
C SER A 206 7.45 8.17 12.20
N GLY A 207 6.12 8.30 12.17
CA GLY A 207 5.44 9.16 11.19
C GLY A 207 3.95 9.30 11.47
N ASP A 208 3.30 10.03 10.58
CA ASP A 208 1.85 10.22 10.55
C ASP A 208 1.14 9.00 9.90
N TYR A 209 -0.18 9.10 9.73
CA TYR A 209 -1.03 8.06 9.13
C TYR A 209 -1.89 8.68 8.03
N TYR A 210 -1.26 9.18 6.95
CA TYR A 210 -1.94 9.61 5.74
C TYR A 210 -2.42 8.41 4.92
N SER A 211 -3.43 8.62 4.07
CA SER A 211 -3.94 7.59 3.17
C SER A 211 -2.92 7.30 2.09
N VAL A 212 -2.75 6.02 1.78
CA VAL A 212 -1.98 5.54 0.61
C VAL A 212 -2.91 5.18 -0.56
N SER A 213 -4.17 5.63 -0.53
CA SER A 213 -5.08 5.44 -1.65
C SER A 213 -4.56 6.12 -2.92
N PRO A 214 -4.93 5.63 -4.12
CA PRO A 214 -4.49 6.25 -5.36
C PRO A 214 -4.97 7.70 -5.50
N ILE A 215 -6.05 8.09 -4.81
CA ILE A 215 -6.50 9.50 -4.74
C ILE A 215 -5.49 10.36 -3.97
N ALA A 216 -4.98 9.87 -2.85
CA ALA A 216 -4.01 10.58 -2.02
C ALA A 216 -2.61 10.60 -2.67
N LEU A 217 -2.13 9.45 -3.16
CA LEU A 217 -0.81 9.33 -3.76
C LEU A 217 -0.68 10.10 -5.08
N LYS A 218 -1.77 10.25 -5.85
CA LYS A 218 -1.80 11.13 -7.04
C LYS A 218 -1.60 12.60 -6.71
N LYS A 219 -1.81 13.01 -5.46
CA LYS A 219 -1.59 14.39 -5.00
C LYS A 219 -0.23 14.61 -4.36
N LYS A 220 0.32 13.60 -3.70
CA LYS A 220 1.58 13.71 -2.96
C LYS A 220 2.13 12.31 -2.69
N VAL A 221 3.14 11.88 -3.43
CA VAL A 221 3.77 10.56 -3.22
C VAL A 221 4.58 10.54 -1.93
N GLU A 222 5.07 11.71 -1.50
CA GLU A 222 5.85 11.93 -0.27
C GLU A 222 5.06 11.56 0.99
N LEU A 223 3.74 11.35 0.89
CA LEU A 223 2.94 10.76 1.99
C LEU A 223 3.50 9.40 2.45
N LEU A 224 4.13 8.64 1.55
CA LEU A 224 4.80 7.38 1.90
C LEU A 224 5.99 7.61 2.86
N SER A 225 6.75 8.70 2.65
CA SER A 225 7.89 9.09 3.50
C SER A 225 7.46 9.79 4.80
N LEU A 226 6.28 10.40 4.81
CA LEU A 226 5.71 11.03 6.01
C LEU A 226 5.01 10.03 6.94
N ASN A 227 4.61 8.88 6.42
CA ASN A 227 3.92 7.87 7.19
C ASN A 227 4.85 7.06 8.10
N LYS A 228 4.28 6.56 9.19
CA LYS A 228 4.94 5.52 10.01
C LYS A 228 5.25 4.32 9.12
N ARG A 229 6.46 3.80 9.23
CA ARG A 229 6.93 2.66 8.44
C ARG A 229 7.99 1.86 9.19
N ALA A 230 8.24 0.66 8.72
CA ALA A 230 9.43 -0.11 9.08
C ALA A 230 10.06 -0.67 7.81
N TYR A 231 11.34 -1.02 7.88
CA TYR A 231 11.98 -1.75 6.81
C TYR A 231 13.04 -2.71 7.35
N ALA A 232 13.20 -3.84 6.66
CA ALA A 232 14.27 -4.79 6.89
C ALA A 232 15.28 -4.73 5.74
N LEU A 233 16.55 -4.78 6.11
CA LEU A 233 17.67 -5.01 5.21
C LEU A 233 17.96 -6.51 5.21
N ILE A 234 17.82 -7.14 4.04
CA ILE A 234 17.95 -8.57 3.85
C ILE A 234 19.21 -8.81 3.01
N ASP A 235 20.17 -9.57 3.53
CA ASP A 235 21.30 -10.06 2.75
C ASP A 235 20.85 -11.28 1.96
N THR A 236 21.05 -11.27 0.65
CA THR A 236 20.62 -12.35 -0.23
C THR A 236 21.80 -12.82 -1.08
N PRO A 237 21.96 -14.13 -1.29
CA PRO A 237 23.02 -14.62 -2.17
C PRO A 237 22.83 -14.22 -3.65
N GLN A 238 21.58 -14.10 -4.11
CA GLN A 238 21.24 -13.90 -5.52
C GLN A 238 20.97 -12.44 -5.91
N PHE A 239 20.66 -11.56 -4.95
CA PHE A 239 20.18 -10.19 -5.22
C PHE A 239 20.95 -9.11 -4.44
N GLY A 240 22.05 -9.47 -3.76
CA GLY A 240 22.76 -8.56 -2.88
C GLY A 240 21.90 -8.16 -1.68
N LYS A 241 21.96 -6.90 -1.27
CA LYS A 241 21.12 -6.40 -0.18
C LYS A 241 19.78 -5.88 -0.71
N VAL A 242 18.70 -6.44 -0.18
CA VAL A 242 17.33 -6.05 -0.54
C VAL A 242 16.69 -5.34 0.65
N ILE A 243 16.02 -4.22 0.40
CA ILE A 243 15.16 -3.59 1.41
C ILE A 243 13.72 -3.97 1.13
N MET A 244 13.05 -4.51 2.15
CA MET A 244 11.59 -4.63 2.18
C MET A 244 11.06 -3.67 3.24
N ALA A 245 10.26 -2.70 2.80
CA ALA A 245 9.65 -1.69 3.65
C ALA A 245 8.13 -1.83 3.70
N GLU A 246 7.57 -1.69 4.89
CA GLU A 246 6.14 -1.67 5.14
C GLU A 246 5.71 -0.27 5.59
N VAL A 247 4.73 0.30 4.90
CA VAL A 247 4.23 1.65 5.17
C VAL A 247 2.80 1.56 5.70
N ALA A 248 2.58 2.02 6.93
CA ALA A 248 1.26 2.14 7.51
C ALA A 248 0.49 3.30 6.86
N ALA A 249 -0.84 3.30 6.91
CA ALA A 249 -1.66 4.40 6.41
C ALA A 249 -2.83 4.73 7.36
N THR A 250 -3.63 5.72 6.99
CA THR A 250 -4.84 6.10 7.74
C THR A 250 -5.72 4.87 8.02
N MET A 251 -6.22 4.80 9.25
CA MET A 251 -7.03 3.70 9.78
C MET A 251 -6.29 2.36 9.95
N VAL A 252 -5.09 2.18 9.35
CA VAL A 252 -4.15 1.12 9.69
C VAL A 252 -3.31 1.57 10.88
N GLY A 253 -3.89 1.49 12.08
CA GLY A 253 -3.15 1.76 13.32
C GLY A 253 -2.05 0.74 13.63
N SER A 254 -2.05 -0.42 12.95
CA SER A 254 -1.17 -1.56 13.28
C SER A 254 -0.72 -2.34 12.03
N MET A 255 0.56 -2.17 11.72
CA MET A 255 1.36 -3.15 10.99
C MET A 255 1.96 -4.11 12.02
N VAL A 256 1.73 -5.41 11.86
CA VAL A 256 2.13 -6.43 12.82
C VAL A 256 3.12 -7.37 12.14
N ASN A 257 4.37 -7.36 12.59
CA ASN A 257 5.37 -8.35 12.19
C ASN A 257 5.16 -9.62 13.02
N THR A 258 5.06 -10.76 12.34
CA THR A 258 4.83 -12.08 12.96
C THR A 258 6.07 -12.96 12.91
N TYR A 259 7.03 -12.65 12.05
CA TYR A 259 8.26 -13.40 11.91
C TYR A 259 9.32 -12.92 12.90
N GLU A 260 9.94 -13.89 13.58
CA GLU A 260 11.09 -13.69 14.45
C GLU A 260 12.19 -14.67 14.03
N GLY A 261 13.34 -14.14 13.62
CA GLY A 261 14.47 -14.97 13.21
C GLY A 261 15.44 -14.20 12.33
N PRO A 262 16.69 -14.69 12.19
CA PRO A 262 17.65 -14.10 11.28
C PRO A 262 17.48 -14.60 9.85
N SER A 263 17.07 -15.85 9.61
CA SER A 263 17.11 -16.48 8.28
C SER A 263 15.71 -16.76 7.71
N ILE A 264 15.43 -16.20 6.55
CA ILE A 264 14.10 -16.18 5.93
C ILE A 264 14.04 -17.03 4.66
N GLU A 265 12.88 -17.63 4.44
CA GLU A 265 12.56 -18.33 3.19
C GLU A 265 11.69 -17.46 2.27
N LYS A 266 11.87 -17.60 0.96
CA LYS A 266 11.02 -16.92 -0.02
C LYS A 266 9.57 -17.37 0.13
N GLY A 267 8.65 -16.42 0.24
CA GLY A 267 7.22 -16.66 0.46
C GLY A 267 6.83 -16.90 1.93
N GLN A 268 7.79 -16.90 2.86
CA GLN A 268 7.49 -16.96 4.29
C GLN A 268 6.78 -15.70 4.75
N GLU A 269 5.76 -15.84 5.61
CA GLU A 269 5.01 -14.71 6.16
C GLU A 269 5.94 -13.84 7.02
N ARG A 270 5.98 -12.53 6.74
CA ARG A 270 6.70 -11.54 7.55
C ARG A 270 5.76 -10.85 8.54
N GLY A 271 4.53 -10.57 8.10
CA GLY A 271 3.55 -9.88 8.91
C GLY A 271 2.23 -9.61 8.20
N TYR A 272 1.41 -8.75 8.79
CA TYR A 272 0.14 -8.34 8.21
C TYR A 272 -0.29 -6.92 8.62
N PHE A 273 -1.12 -6.33 7.79
CA PHE A 273 -1.80 -5.07 8.08
C PHE A 273 -3.20 -5.35 8.61
N LYS A 274 -3.59 -4.60 9.65
CA LYS A 274 -5.01 -4.49 10.04
C LYS A 274 -5.74 -3.49 9.13
N PHE A 275 -7.06 -3.38 9.27
CA PHE A 275 -7.92 -2.64 8.34
C PHE A 275 -7.44 -1.24 7.99
N GLY A 276 -7.36 -0.93 6.70
CA GLY A 276 -7.08 0.39 6.13
C GLY A 276 -6.15 0.28 4.90
N GLY A 277 -5.55 1.39 4.47
CA GLY A 277 -4.60 1.38 3.35
C GLY A 277 -3.22 0.85 3.75
N SER A 278 -2.57 0.09 2.88
CA SER A 278 -1.22 -0.39 3.16
C SER A 278 -0.37 -0.48 1.90
N THR A 279 0.93 -0.30 2.08
CA THR A 279 1.90 -0.36 0.98
C THR A 279 3.14 -1.13 1.43
N VAL A 280 3.63 -1.99 0.56
CA VAL A 280 4.98 -2.59 0.66
C VAL A 280 5.85 -1.96 -0.42
N ILE A 281 7.07 -1.56 -0.07
CA ILE A 281 8.04 -1.02 -1.02
C ILE A 281 9.28 -1.91 -0.99
N LEU A 282 9.77 -2.28 -2.17
CA LEU A 282 11.00 -3.02 -2.33
C LEU A 282 12.07 -2.12 -2.95
N PHE A 283 13.30 -2.17 -2.42
CA PHE A 283 14.47 -1.58 -3.05
C PHE A 283 15.53 -2.65 -3.30
N PHE A 284 16.18 -2.52 -4.46
CA PHE A 284 17.24 -3.40 -4.92
C PHE A 284 18.45 -2.58 -5.33
N GLU A 285 19.64 -3.09 -5.09
CA GLU A 285 20.89 -2.45 -5.52
C GLU A 285 20.92 -2.28 -7.06
N PRO A 286 21.66 -1.30 -7.58
CA PRO A 286 21.88 -1.12 -9.02
C PRO A 286 22.27 -2.44 -9.69
N ASP A 287 21.66 -2.70 -10.85
CA ASP A 287 21.94 -3.87 -11.69
C ASP A 287 21.77 -5.24 -11.01
N SER A 288 21.07 -5.34 -9.88
CA SER A 288 20.87 -6.63 -9.18
C SER A 288 19.69 -7.46 -9.71
N ILE A 289 18.69 -6.81 -10.32
CA ILE A 289 17.51 -7.47 -10.90
C ILE A 289 17.11 -6.89 -12.26
N PHE A 290 16.41 -7.68 -13.07
CA PHE A 290 15.54 -7.23 -14.15
C PHE A 290 14.08 -7.38 -13.72
N ILE A 291 13.37 -6.25 -13.61
CA ILE A 291 11.92 -6.25 -13.37
C ILE A 291 11.21 -6.77 -14.63
N ASP A 292 10.14 -7.54 -14.45
CA ASP A 292 9.34 -8.03 -15.56
C ASP A 292 8.84 -6.86 -16.44
N GLN A 293 9.02 -6.99 -17.76
CA GLN A 293 8.87 -5.88 -18.71
C GLN A 293 7.45 -5.28 -18.71
N ASP A 294 6.43 -6.11 -18.50
CA ASP A 294 5.04 -5.66 -18.46
C ASP A 294 4.75 -4.71 -17.30
N LEU A 295 5.39 -4.92 -16.14
CA LEU A 295 5.29 -4.02 -14.99
C LEU A 295 5.92 -2.65 -15.29
N ILE A 296 7.05 -2.64 -15.99
CA ILE A 296 7.73 -1.42 -16.42
C ILE A 296 6.90 -0.67 -17.46
N ASP A 297 6.43 -1.35 -18.50
CA ASP A 297 5.66 -0.75 -19.59
C ASP A 297 4.35 -0.12 -19.07
N ASN A 298 3.63 -0.82 -18.19
CA ASN A 298 2.41 -0.29 -17.58
C ASN A 298 2.71 0.92 -16.67
N THR A 299 3.81 0.88 -15.92
CA THR A 299 4.23 2.00 -15.07
C THR A 299 4.56 3.24 -15.92
N LEU A 300 5.23 3.07 -17.07
CA LEU A 300 5.51 4.17 -18.01
C LEU A 300 4.23 4.79 -18.59
N LEU A 301 3.16 4.01 -18.72
CA LEU A 301 1.82 4.51 -19.09
C LEU A 301 1.07 5.17 -17.91
N GLY A 302 1.68 5.22 -16.73
CA GLY A 302 1.06 5.77 -15.51
C GLY A 302 -0.02 4.86 -14.92
N LEU A 303 0.03 3.56 -15.22
CA LEU A 303 -0.90 2.54 -14.74
C LEU A 303 -0.20 1.63 -13.74
N GLU A 304 -0.91 1.29 -12.66
CA GLU A 304 -0.49 0.20 -11.80
C GLU A 304 -0.85 -1.14 -12.43
N THR A 305 -0.07 -2.18 -12.10
CA THR A 305 -0.34 -3.56 -12.54
C THR A 305 -0.71 -4.43 -11.33
N GLU A 306 -1.82 -5.15 -11.41
CA GLU A 306 -2.25 -6.06 -10.35
C GLU A 306 -1.39 -7.33 -10.33
N VAL A 307 -0.88 -7.69 -9.14
CA VAL A 307 -0.10 -8.90 -8.89
C VAL A 307 -0.64 -9.64 -7.68
N GLN A 308 -0.39 -10.93 -7.62
CA GLN A 308 -0.70 -11.75 -6.45
C GLN A 308 0.57 -12.10 -5.67
N MET A 309 0.44 -12.27 -4.34
CA MET A 309 1.51 -12.77 -3.50
C MET A 309 2.06 -14.09 -4.06
N GLY A 310 3.37 -14.22 -4.18
CA GLY A 310 4.04 -15.40 -4.74
C GLY A 310 4.26 -15.38 -6.26
N GLU A 311 3.63 -14.44 -6.97
CA GLU A 311 3.82 -14.25 -8.42
C GLU A 311 5.21 -13.66 -8.72
N GLN A 312 5.88 -14.08 -9.78
CA GLN A 312 7.14 -13.47 -10.21
C GLN A 312 6.93 -11.99 -10.54
N ILE A 313 7.85 -11.13 -10.12
CA ILE A 313 7.86 -9.69 -10.47
C ILE A 313 9.21 -9.21 -11.00
N ALA A 314 10.28 -9.97 -10.74
CA ALA A 314 11.61 -9.70 -11.26
C ALA A 314 12.47 -10.97 -11.25
N VAL A 315 13.57 -10.93 -11.98
CA VAL A 315 14.61 -11.98 -12.01
C VAL A 315 15.98 -11.40 -11.68
N SER A 316 16.88 -12.20 -11.12
CA SER A 316 18.27 -11.80 -10.85
C SER A 316 19.01 -11.53 -12.16
N THR A 317 19.92 -10.55 -12.14
CA THR A 317 20.90 -10.35 -13.22
C THR A 317 22.07 -11.34 -13.13
N SER A 318 22.28 -11.92 -11.95
CA SER A 318 23.32 -12.92 -11.71
C SER A 318 22.90 -14.27 -12.30
N LYS A 319 23.84 -14.94 -12.96
CA LYS A 319 23.65 -16.28 -13.55
C LYS A 319 23.97 -17.38 -12.56
#